data_AF-A0A6B3HGF2-F1
#
_entry.id   AF-A0A6B3HGF2-F1
#
_cell.length_a   1.000
_cell.length_b   1.000
_cell.length_c   1.000
_cell.angle_alpha   90.00
_cell.angle_beta   90.00
_cell.angle_gamma   90.00
#
_symmetry.space_group_name_H-M   'P 1'
#
loop_
_entity.id
_entity.type
_entity.pdbx_description
1 polymer ?
#
loop_
_entity_poly.entity_id
_entity_poly.type
_entity_poly.pdbx_seq_one_letter_code
_entity_poly.pdbx_strand_id
1 'polypeptide(L)'
;AMVTVFRPTPLPGDRMTYVKQVEGVDTRLTLLWFLQEDPRTCWTKHFAGLDAAVAEAGLGRVELVAPFIPTVPGTDRYVDRLR
;
A
#
# COMPACT_ATOMS: atom_id res chain seq x y z
N ALA A 1 -12.80 9.36 -4.18
CA ALA A 1 -11.55 8.69 -4.58
C ALA A 1 -11.87 7.40 -5.32
N MET A 2 -11.00 6.97 -6.22
CA MET A 2 -11.07 5.65 -6.86
C MET A 2 -10.06 4.73 -6.16
N VAL A 3 -10.38 3.44 -6.00
CA VAL A 3 -9.48 2.45 -5.43
C VAL A 3 -9.44 1.21 -6.31
N THR A 4 -8.25 0.67 -6.54
CA THR A 4 -8.07 -0.66 -7.13
C THR A 4 -7.58 -1.63 -6.06
N VAL A 5 -8.06 -2.88 -6.14
CA VAL A 5 -7.72 -3.95 -5.20
C VAL A 5 -6.94 -5.01 -5.94
N PHE A 6 -5.77 -5.37 -5.42
CA PHE A 6 -4.91 -6.40 -5.96
C PHE A 6 -4.77 -7.56 -4.97
N ARG A 7 -4.75 -8.78 -5.52
CA ARG A 7 -4.35 -10.00 -4.81
C ARG A 7 -2.98 -10.43 -5.34
N PRO A 8 -2.04 -10.82 -4.47
CA PRO A 8 -0.75 -11.31 -4.93
C PRO A 8 -0.95 -12.62 -5.69
N THR A 9 -0.12 -12.83 -6.71
CA THR A 9 -0.07 -14.12 -7.41
C THR A 9 0.84 -15.06 -6.62
N PRO A 10 0.37 -16.25 -6.21
CA PRO A 10 1.22 -17.24 -5.56
C PRO A 10 2.41 -17.62 -6.43
N LEU A 11 3.54 -17.93 -5.81
CA LEU A 11 4.66 -18.52 -6.54
C LEU A 11 4.22 -19.85 -7.17
N PRO A 12 4.71 -20.17 -8.39
CA PRO A 12 4.43 -21.44 -9.05
C PRO A 12 4.79 -22.66 -8.19
N GLY A 13 4.04 -23.75 -8.35
CA GLY A 13 4.26 -24.99 -7.58
C GLY A 13 5.60 -25.67 -7.90
N ASP A 14 6.18 -25.40 -9.06
CA ASP A 14 7.48 -25.89 -9.54
C ASP A 14 8.64 -24.92 -9.23
N ARG A 15 8.42 -23.93 -8.35
CA ARG A 15 9.47 -23.02 -7.89
C ARG A 15 10.66 -23.77 -7.31
N MET A 16 11.84 -23.15 -7.40
CA MET A 16 13.06 -23.69 -6.77
C MET A 16 12.85 -23.90 -5.27
N THR A 17 13.30 -25.05 -4.75
CA THR A 17 12.98 -25.54 -3.40
C THR A 17 13.48 -24.64 -2.26
N TYR A 18 14.54 -23.87 -2.50
CA TYR A 18 15.09 -22.93 -1.53
C TYR A 18 14.33 -21.59 -1.47
N VAL A 19 13.46 -21.30 -2.45
CA VAL A 19 12.59 -20.13 -2.39
C VAL A 19 11.53 -20.41 -1.34
N LYS A 20 11.21 -19.46 -0.45
CA LYS A 20 10.13 -19.65 0.52
C LYS A 20 8.82 -19.16 -0.08
N GLN A 21 7.75 -19.91 0.13
CA GLN A 21 6.42 -19.37 -0.12
C GLN A 21 6.21 -18.19 0.83
N VAL A 22 5.65 -17.10 0.33
CA VAL A 22 5.20 -16.02 1.19
C VAL A 22 3.95 -16.49 1.93
N GLU A 23 3.94 -16.36 3.25
CA GLU A 23 2.78 -16.72 4.08
C GLU A 23 1.62 -15.75 3.84
N GLY A 24 0.38 -16.26 3.87
CA GLY A 24 -0.85 -15.45 3.76
C GLY A 24 -1.10 -14.84 2.38
N VAL A 25 -0.46 -15.32 1.32
CA VAL A 25 -0.68 -14.83 -0.06
C VAL A 25 -2.15 -14.91 -0.50
N ASP A 26 -2.87 -15.94 -0.06
CA ASP A 26 -4.28 -16.16 -0.38
C ASP A 26 -5.23 -15.14 0.29
N THR A 27 -4.80 -14.49 1.36
CA THR A 27 -5.61 -13.56 2.15
C THR A 27 -5.12 -12.11 2.07
N ARG A 28 -3.91 -11.87 1.53
CA ARG A 28 -3.33 -10.53 1.46
C ARG A 28 -3.95 -9.69 0.34
N LEU A 29 -4.28 -8.45 0.67
CA LEU A 29 -4.79 -7.45 -0.28
C LEU A 29 -3.86 -6.24 -0.34
N THR A 30 -3.70 -5.68 -1.53
CA THR A 30 -3.05 -4.38 -1.74
C THR A 30 -4.07 -3.44 -2.34
N LEU A 31 -4.33 -2.32 -1.66
CA LEU A 31 -5.25 -1.28 -2.13
C LEU A 31 -4.43 -0.09 -2.66
N LEU A 32 -4.66 0.29 -3.92
CA LEU A 32 -4.07 1.48 -4.52
C LEU A 32 -5.14 2.55 -4.67
N TRP A 33 -4.97 3.64 -3.93
CA TRP A 33 -5.91 4.76 -3.88
C TRP A 33 -5.47 5.88 -4.82
N PHE A 34 -6.39 6.31 -5.71
CA PHE A 34 -6.21 7.45 -6.59
C PHE A 34 -6.98 8.63 -6.02
N LEU A 35 -6.23 9.63 -5.56
CA LEU A 35 -6.76 10.82 -4.91
C LEU A 35 -6.84 11.98 -5.91
N GLN A 36 -7.85 12.82 -5.74
CA GLN A 36 -8.01 14.05 -6.54
C GLN A 36 -7.24 15.23 -5.92
N GLU A 37 -6.87 15.11 -4.65
CA GLU A 37 -6.19 16.13 -3.86
C GLU A 37 -4.83 15.61 -3.37
N ASP A 38 -3.94 16.53 -3.00
CA ASP A 38 -2.63 16.20 -2.46
C ASP A 38 -2.80 15.38 -1.16
N PRO A 39 -2.22 14.17 -1.05
CA PRO A 39 -2.40 13.32 0.12
C PRO A 39 -1.99 14.02 1.42
N ARG A 40 -1.04 14.95 1.39
CA ARG A 40 -0.59 15.69 2.58
C ARG A 40 -1.70 16.55 3.21
N THR A 41 -2.68 16.95 2.42
CA THR A 41 -3.78 17.81 2.89
C THR A 41 -4.94 17.03 3.51
N CYS A 42 -5.09 15.75 3.14
CA CYS A 42 -6.25 14.94 3.50
C CYS A 42 -5.90 13.65 4.27
N TRP A 43 -4.60 13.38 4.49
CA TRP A 43 -4.08 12.16 5.11
C TRP A 43 -4.73 11.83 6.45
N THR A 44 -4.64 12.76 7.41
CA THR A 44 -5.14 12.55 8.77
C THR A 44 -6.64 12.25 8.80
N LYS A 45 -7.40 12.87 7.89
CA LYS A 45 -8.86 12.71 7.84
C LYS A 45 -9.29 11.36 7.28
N HIS A 46 -8.52 10.77 6.37
CA HIS A 46 -8.96 9.62 5.57
C HIS A 46 -8.14 8.35 5.74
N PHE A 47 -6.88 8.45 6.13
CA PHE A 47 -5.93 7.33 6.14
C PHE A 47 -5.30 7.05 7.50
N ALA A 48 -5.19 8.05 8.38
CA ALA A 48 -4.70 7.82 9.74
C ALA A 48 -5.70 6.95 10.53
N GLY A 49 -5.18 5.96 11.26
CA GLY A 49 -5.98 5.05 12.10
C GLY A 49 -6.66 3.90 11.36
N LEU A 50 -6.43 3.73 10.05
CA LEU A 50 -6.97 2.59 9.31
C LEU A 50 -6.49 1.23 9.85
N ASP A 51 -5.28 1.18 10.40
CA ASP A 51 -4.73 0.01 11.08
C ASP A 51 -5.56 -0.39 12.31
N ALA A 52 -5.88 0.57 13.17
CA ALA A 52 -6.75 0.35 14.34
C ALA A 52 -8.16 -0.06 13.90
N ALA A 53 -8.76 0.65 12.94
CA ALA A 53 -10.11 0.36 12.46
C ALA A 53 -10.23 -1.07 11.87
N VAL A 54 -9.23 -1.52 11.12
CA VAL A 54 -9.20 -2.89 10.56
C VAL A 54 -9.01 -3.93 11.66
N ALA A 55 -8.14 -3.65 12.64
CA ALA A 55 -7.91 -4.55 13.77
C ALA A 55 -9.16 -4.69 14.66
N GLU A 56 -9.83 -3.58 14.99
CA GLU A 56 -11.07 -3.56 15.78
C GLU A 56 -12.22 -4.28 15.08
N ALA A 57 -12.29 -4.18 13.74
CA ALA A 57 -13.26 -4.93 12.95
C ALA A 57 -12.98 -6.44 12.87
N GLY A 58 -11.79 -6.89 13.29
CA GLY A 58 -11.37 -8.29 13.21
C GLY A 58 -11.17 -8.82 11.79
N LEU A 59 -11.02 -7.92 10.81
CA LEU A 59 -10.93 -8.28 9.37
C LEU A 59 -9.51 -8.60 8.91
N GLY A 60 -8.51 -8.31 9.75
CA GLY A 60 -7.12 -8.61 9.48
C GLY A 60 -6.18 -7.63 10.17
N ARG A 61 -5.01 -7.41 9.55
CA ARG A 61 -4.03 -6.42 9.99
C ARG A 61 -3.56 -5.59 8.80
N VAL A 62 -3.25 -4.34 9.08
CA VAL A 62 -2.67 -3.43 8.09
C VAL A 62 -1.16 -3.46 8.22
N GLU A 63 -0.48 -3.92 7.17
CA GLU A 63 0.99 -3.99 7.13
C GLU A 63 1.63 -2.64 6.81
N LEU A 64 1.00 -1.86 5.94
CA LEU A 64 1.50 -0.57 5.48
C LEU A 64 0.35 0.27 4.92
N VAL A 65 0.31 1.53 5.30
CA VAL A 65 -0.44 2.59 4.63
C VAL A 65 0.50 3.76 4.46
N ALA A 66 0.80 4.11 3.23
CA ALA A 66 1.75 5.17 2.93
C ALA A 66 1.23 6.06 1.79
N PRO A 67 1.44 7.39 1.87
CA PRO A 67 1.10 8.28 0.77
C PRO A 67 2.09 8.09 -0.37
N PHE A 68 1.62 8.32 -1.59
CA PHE A 68 2.48 8.50 -2.74
C PHE A 68 2.42 9.96 -3.19
N ILE A 69 3.57 10.64 -3.20
CA ILE A 69 3.71 11.99 -3.74
C ILE A 69 4.51 11.86 -5.04
N PRO A 70 3.91 12.14 -6.21
CA PRO A 70 4.62 12.01 -7.47
C PRO A 70 5.76 13.05 -7.55
N THR A 71 6.89 12.63 -8.11
CA THR A 71 7.91 13.57 -8.59
C THR A 71 7.36 14.35 -9.79
N VAL A 72 7.94 15.52 -10.08
CA VAL A 72 7.60 16.29 -11.29
C VAL A 72 8.65 15.98 -12.35
N PRO A 73 8.30 15.25 -13.43
CA PRO A 73 9.26 14.85 -14.45
C PRO A 73 9.98 16.05 -15.06
N GLY A 74 11.29 15.91 -15.30
CA GLY A 74 12.13 16.98 -15.86
C GLY A 74 12.52 18.08 -14.86
N THR A 75 12.31 17.88 -13.56
CA THR A 75 12.70 18.84 -12.51
C THR A 75 13.36 18.14 -11.33
N ASP A 76 14.18 18.89 -10.58
CA ASP A 76 14.72 18.45 -9.28
C ASP A 76 13.75 18.69 -8.12
N ARG A 77 12.47 18.95 -8.45
CA ARG A 77 11.46 19.28 -7.44
C ARG A 77 11.30 18.09 -6.48
N TYR A 78 11.48 18.39 -5.20
CA TYR A 78 11.44 17.47 -4.05
C TYR A 78 12.70 16.65 -3.78
N VAL A 79 13.73 16.70 -4.64
CA VAL A 79 14.99 15.96 -4.41
C VAL A 79 15.66 16.40 -3.10
N ASP A 80 15.56 17.69 -2.76
CA ASP A 80 16.05 18.28 -1.52
C ASP A 80 15.37 17.74 -0.25
N ARG A 81 14.25 17.03 -0.37
CA ARG A 81 13.39 16.59 0.74
C ARG A 81 13.44 15.07 1.00
N LEU A 82 14.29 14.33 0.30
CA LEU A 82 14.40 12.87 0.38
C LEU A 82 15.45 12.36 1.39
N ARG A 83 15.83 13.16 2.39
CA ARG A 83 16.85 12.79 3.39
C ARG A 83 16.29 11.97 4.54
#